data_AF-A0A7S4W461-F1
#
_entry.id   AF-A0A7S4W461-F1
#
_cell.length_a   1.000
_cell.length_b   1.000
_cell.length_c   1.000
_cell.angle_alpha   90.00
_cell.angle_beta   90.00
_cell.angle_gamma   90.00
#
_symmetry.space_group_name_H-M   'P 1'
#
loop_
_entity.id
_entity.type
_entity.pdbx_description
1 polymer ?
#
loop_
_entity_poly.entity_id
_entity_poly.type
_entity_poly.pdbx_seq_one_letter_code
_entity_poly.pdbx_strand_id
1 'polypeptide(L)'
;QLQRILSSRSFHASRQQNAKVLMVLYEDPKTGYPPKYARADIPVIEKYPDGQTAPTPNGIDWTPGQLLGCVSGELGLRPFLESRGHKLVVTADKDGEDSEK
;
A
#
# COMPACT_ATOMS: atom_id res chain seq x y z
N GLN A 1 9.59 2.42 -57.12
CA GLN A 1 8.41 2.21 -56.25
C GLN A 1 8.91 1.84 -54.86
N LEU A 2 8.44 2.56 -53.84
CA LEU A 2 8.96 2.61 -52.48
C LEU A 2 8.84 1.27 -51.73
N GLN A 3 9.95 0.79 -51.15
CA GLN A 3 9.91 -0.30 -50.17
C GLN A 3 9.49 0.26 -48.81
N ARG A 4 8.30 -0.14 -48.37
CA ARG A 4 7.72 0.21 -47.06
C ARG A 4 8.38 -0.68 -46.00
N ILE A 5 9.38 -0.14 -45.31
CA ILE A 5 9.95 -0.75 -44.11
C ILE A 5 8.89 -0.70 -43.01
N LEU A 6 8.20 -1.81 -42.77
CA LEU A 6 7.40 -1.99 -41.57
C LEU A 6 8.37 -2.25 -40.42
N SER A 7 8.70 -1.19 -39.68
CA SER A 7 9.36 -1.32 -38.39
C SER A 7 8.43 -2.12 -37.47
N SER A 8 8.78 -3.37 -37.22
CA SER A 8 8.19 -4.15 -36.14
C SER A 8 8.54 -3.44 -34.84
N ARG A 9 7.58 -2.70 -34.27
CA ARG A 9 7.70 -2.25 -32.89
C ARG A 9 7.71 -3.51 -32.03
N SER A 10 8.89 -3.87 -31.54
CA SER A 10 9.03 -4.87 -30.50
C SER A 10 8.27 -4.35 -29.28
N PHE A 11 7.09 -4.89 -29.02
CA PHE A 11 6.48 -4.74 -27.71
C PHE A 11 7.34 -5.53 -26.74
N HIS A 12 8.15 -4.86 -25.93
CA HIS A 12 8.61 -5.47 -24.69
C HIS A 12 7.35 -5.68 -23.85
N ALA A 13 6.85 -6.91 -23.83
CA ALA A 13 5.95 -7.33 -22.77
C ALA A 13 6.75 -7.18 -21.47
N SER A 14 6.51 -6.11 -20.71
CA SER A 14 7.00 -6.03 -19.34
C SER A 14 6.46 -7.27 -18.64
N ARG A 15 7.35 -8.17 -18.21
CA ARG A 15 6.98 -9.30 -17.36
C ARG A 15 6.11 -8.77 -16.22
N GLN A 16 4.97 -9.41 -15.95
CA GLN A 16 4.15 -9.09 -14.79
C GLN A 16 5.04 -9.26 -13.55
N GLN A 17 5.41 -8.14 -12.93
CA GLN A 17 6.32 -8.12 -11.79
C GLN A 17 5.51 -8.52 -10.55
N ASN A 18 5.44 -9.82 -10.27
CA ASN A 18 4.78 -10.33 -9.06
C ASN A 18 5.74 -10.19 -7.88
N ALA A 19 5.83 -8.99 -7.30
CA ALA A 19 6.60 -8.76 -6.08
C ALA A 19 5.90 -9.36 -4.85
N LYS A 20 6.69 -9.83 -3.88
CA LYS A 20 6.24 -10.12 -2.52
C LYS A 20 6.58 -8.92 -1.65
N VAL A 21 5.57 -8.32 -1.02
CA VAL A 21 5.70 -7.26 -0.04
C VAL A 21 5.51 -7.88 1.34
N LEU A 22 6.55 -7.85 2.16
CA LEU A 22 6.48 -8.19 3.58
C LEU A 22 6.30 -6.89 4.37
N MET A 23 5.25 -6.85 5.18
CA MET A 23 4.88 -5.69 5.98
C MET A 23 4.83 -6.10 7.45
N VAL A 24 5.66 -5.45 8.26
CA VAL A 24 5.72 -5.70 9.70
C VAL A 24 5.02 -4.54 10.41
N LEU A 25 3.92 -4.83 11.11
CA LEU A 25 3.10 -3.87 11.86
C LEU A 25 2.88 -4.34 13.29
N TYR A 26 2.43 -3.44 14.17
CA TYR A 26 2.08 -3.83 15.53
C TYR A 26 0.82 -4.71 15.56
N GLU A 27 0.64 -5.48 16.62
CA GLU A 27 -0.59 -6.23 16.86
C GLU A 27 -1.83 -5.31 16.92
N ASP A 28 -2.99 -5.90 16.68
CA ASP A 28 -4.26 -5.20 16.82
C ASP A 28 -4.52 -4.75 18.27
N PRO A 29 -5.39 -3.75 18.48
CA PRO A 29 -5.80 -3.38 19.83
C PRO A 29 -6.35 -4.60 20.60
N LYS A 30 -6.01 -4.70 21.89
CA LYS A 30 -6.53 -5.77 22.78
C LYS A 30 -8.06 -5.84 22.84
N THR A 31 -8.74 -4.73 22.52
CA THR A 31 -10.19 -4.63 22.45
C THR A 31 -10.78 -5.08 21.11
N GLY A 32 -9.94 -5.52 20.17
CA GLY A 32 -10.32 -5.89 18.81
C GLY A 32 -10.18 -4.75 17.79
N TYR A 33 -10.31 -5.13 16.51
CA TYR A 33 -10.31 -4.25 15.36
C TYR A 33 -11.65 -4.35 14.59
N PRO A 34 -12.23 -3.23 14.12
CA PRO A 34 -11.78 -1.86 14.34
C PRO A 34 -12.01 -1.40 15.80
N PRO A 35 -11.18 -0.49 16.33
CA PRO A 35 -11.43 0.09 17.63
C PRO A 35 -12.64 1.03 17.61
N LYS A 36 -13.20 1.32 18.80
CA LYS A 36 -14.18 2.40 18.95
C LYS A 36 -13.47 3.76 18.83
N TYR A 37 -13.53 4.37 17.65
CA TYR A 37 -12.97 5.69 17.42
C TYR A 37 -13.66 6.78 18.26
N ALA A 38 -12.87 7.70 18.80
CA ALA A 38 -13.38 8.81 19.63
C ALA A 38 -14.08 9.90 18.82
N ARG A 39 -13.81 9.95 17.52
CA ARG A 39 -14.37 10.92 16.57
C ARG A 39 -14.54 10.28 15.19
N ALA A 40 -15.40 10.86 14.36
CA ALA A 40 -15.72 10.34 13.04
C ALA A 40 -14.69 10.73 11.97
N ASP A 41 -14.03 11.88 12.13
CA ASP A 41 -13.19 12.51 11.13
C ASP A 41 -11.97 13.22 11.73
N ILE A 42 -11.02 13.56 10.87
CA ILE A 42 -9.82 14.33 11.20
C ILE A 42 -9.71 15.55 10.27
N PRO A 43 -9.03 16.63 10.71
CA PRO A 43 -8.79 17.79 9.84
C PRO A 43 -7.99 17.41 8.59
N VAL A 44 -8.31 18.08 7.47
CA VAL A 44 -7.56 17.95 6.22
C VAL A 44 -6.29 18.82 6.30
N ILE A 45 -5.14 18.22 6.00
CA ILE A 45 -3.85 18.90 5.94
C ILE A 45 -3.31 18.79 4.51
N GLU A 46 -3.22 19.91 3.80
CA GLU A 46 -2.75 19.93 2.40
C GLU A 46 -1.26 20.28 2.26
N LYS A 47 -0.70 21.03 3.21
CA LYS A 47 0.68 21.50 3.20
C LYS A 47 1.29 21.50 4.59
N TYR A 48 2.60 21.31 4.63
CA TYR A 48 3.44 21.48 5.81
C TYR A 48 3.93 22.94 5.94
N PRO A 49 4.41 23.37 7.13
CA PRO A 49 4.79 24.77 7.38
C PRO A 49 5.92 25.31 6.50
N ASP A 50 6.75 24.45 5.95
CA ASP A 50 7.83 24.77 5.02
C ASP A 50 7.38 24.92 3.56
N GLY A 51 6.09 24.71 3.29
CA GLY A 51 5.50 24.77 1.96
C GLY A 51 5.46 23.43 1.21
N GLN A 52 6.01 22.35 1.76
CA GLN A 52 5.89 21.02 1.15
C GLN A 52 4.42 20.56 1.14
N THR A 53 3.95 19.98 0.02
CA THR A 53 2.60 19.43 -0.07
C THR A 53 2.49 18.09 0.68
N ALA A 54 1.32 17.78 1.22
CA ALA A 54 1.01 16.45 1.74
C ALA A 54 1.16 15.37 0.63
N PRO A 55 1.32 14.08 0.98
CA PRO A 55 1.39 13.00 -0.01
C PRO A 55 0.19 12.99 -0.98
N THR A 56 0.46 12.82 -2.27
CA THR A 56 -0.53 12.84 -3.36
C THR A 56 -0.60 11.51 -4.13
N PRO A 57 -0.97 10.40 -3.48
CA PRO A 57 -1.22 9.15 -4.20
C PRO A 57 -2.40 9.31 -5.17
N ASN A 58 -2.47 8.48 -6.21
CA ASN A 58 -3.60 8.50 -7.17
C ASN A 58 -4.95 8.16 -6.51
N GLY A 59 -4.94 7.53 -5.35
CA GLY A 59 -6.11 7.18 -4.56
C GLY A 59 -5.71 6.55 -3.23
N ILE A 60 -6.68 6.45 -2.32
CA ILE A 60 -6.56 5.73 -1.05
C ILE A 60 -7.77 4.81 -0.90
N ASP A 61 -7.56 3.61 -0.36
CA ASP A 61 -8.61 2.59 -0.15
C ASP A 61 -9.10 2.56 1.31
N TRP A 62 -8.92 3.67 2.03
CA TRP A 62 -9.25 3.82 3.46
C TRP A 62 -9.83 5.19 3.75
N THR A 63 -10.47 5.35 4.92
CA THR A 63 -11.08 6.60 5.36
C THR A 63 -10.17 7.34 6.35
N PRO A 64 -9.86 8.64 6.12
CA PRO A 64 -9.11 9.48 7.06
C PRO A 64 -9.62 9.37 8.51
N GLY A 65 -8.73 8.95 9.42
CA GLY A 65 -9.03 8.70 10.83
C GLY A 65 -9.06 7.22 11.24
N GLN A 66 -9.06 6.29 10.29
CA GLN A 66 -8.94 4.86 10.57
C GLN A 66 -7.56 4.49 11.14
N LEU A 67 -7.53 3.43 11.95
CA LEU A 67 -6.29 2.84 12.46
C LEU A 67 -5.67 1.96 11.35
N LEU A 68 -4.51 2.37 10.85
CA LEU A 68 -3.83 1.71 9.73
C LEU A 68 -2.56 0.96 10.12
N GLY A 69 -1.94 1.31 11.25
CA GLY A 69 -0.61 0.85 11.65
C GLY A 69 -0.58 -0.46 12.44
N CYS A 70 -1.65 -1.25 12.41
CA CYS A 70 -1.71 -2.57 13.01
C CYS A 70 -1.92 -3.65 11.94
N VAL A 71 -1.72 -4.92 12.30
CA VAL A 71 -1.84 -6.06 11.37
C VAL A 71 -3.15 -6.02 10.59
N SER A 72 -4.31 -5.80 11.23
CA SER A 72 -5.60 -5.70 10.52
C SER A 72 -5.77 -4.41 9.72
N GLY A 73 -4.97 -3.38 9.98
CA GLY A 73 -5.01 -2.10 9.26
C GLY A 73 -4.21 -2.08 7.95
N GLU A 74 -3.16 -2.90 7.85
CA GLU A 74 -2.36 -3.17 6.62
C GLU A 74 -1.86 -1.92 5.88
N LEU A 75 -1.77 -0.77 6.56
CA LEU A 75 -1.59 0.55 5.95
C LEU A 75 -2.59 0.90 4.83
N GLY A 76 -3.69 0.15 4.70
CA GLY A 76 -4.64 0.26 3.59
C GLY A 76 -4.06 -0.14 2.22
N LEU A 77 -3.02 -0.97 2.17
CA LEU A 77 -2.28 -1.25 0.93
C LEU A 77 -2.69 -2.54 0.20
N ARG A 78 -3.47 -3.44 0.84
CA ARG A 78 -3.82 -4.73 0.22
C ARG A 78 -4.55 -4.59 -1.12
N PRO A 79 -5.66 -3.79 -1.23
CA PRO A 79 -6.35 -3.66 -2.52
C PRO A 79 -5.43 -3.08 -3.60
N PHE A 80 -4.62 -2.08 -3.25
CA PHE A 80 -3.65 -1.47 -4.16
C PHE A 80 -2.61 -2.48 -4.69
N LEU A 81 -2.04 -3.32 -3.82
CA LEU A 81 -1.00 -4.28 -4.17
C LEU A 81 -1.57 -5.49 -4.94
N GLU A 82 -2.66 -6.08 -4.45
CA GLU A 82 -3.24 -7.29 -5.04
C GLU A 82 -3.89 -7.02 -6.40
N SER A 83 -4.52 -5.85 -6.59
CA SER A 83 -5.05 -5.44 -7.91
C SER A 83 -3.97 -5.30 -8.99
N ARG A 84 -2.69 -5.17 -8.60
CA ARG A 84 -1.53 -5.11 -9.49
C ARG A 84 -0.77 -6.44 -9.60
N GLY A 85 -1.29 -7.50 -8.97
CA GLY A 85 -0.70 -8.84 -9.01
C GLY A 85 0.46 -9.06 -8.03
N HIS A 86 0.64 -8.18 -7.06
CA HIS A 86 1.62 -8.37 -5.97
C HIS A 86 1.02 -9.19 -4.83
N LYS A 87 1.87 -9.87 -4.06
CA LYS A 87 1.47 -10.56 -2.82
C LYS A 87 1.82 -9.70 -1.62
N LEU A 88 0.87 -9.51 -0.70
CA LEU A 88 1.10 -8.86 0.58
C LEU A 88 1.08 -9.89 1.72
N VAL A 89 2.18 -9.96 2.49
CA VAL A 89 2.28 -10.67 3.77
C VAL A 89 2.37 -9.62 4.87
N VAL A 90 1.48 -9.70 5.86
CA VAL A 90 1.46 -8.79 7.01
C VAL A 90 1.68 -9.61 8.28
N THR A 91 2.59 -9.17 9.13
CA THR A 91 2.89 -9.84 10.41
C THR A 91 3.26 -8.84 11.49
N ALA A 92 3.10 -9.25 12.75
CA ALA A 92 3.71 -8.57 13.91
C ALA A 92 4.95 -9.29 14.42
N ASP A 93 5.18 -10.52 13.97
CA ASP A 93 6.32 -11.34 14.37
C ASP A 93 7.58 -10.91 13.61
N LYS A 94 8.53 -10.34 14.35
CA LYS A 94 9.75 -9.74 13.78
C LYS A 94 10.99 -9.95 14.65
N ASP A 95 10.84 -10.65 15.77
CA ASP A 95 11.88 -10.75 16.79
C ASP A 95 12.34 -12.22 16.89
N GLY A 96 13.65 -12.45 16.71
CA GLY A 96 14.25 -13.79 16.75
C GLY A 96 14.48 -14.41 15.36
N GLU A 97 15.28 -15.48 15.33
CA GLU A 97 15.73 -16.15 14.09
C GLU A 97 14.59 -16.87 13.34
N ASP A 98 13.57 -17.28 14.09
CA ASP A 98 12.39 -18.03 13.62
C ASP A 98 11.18 -17.13 13.31
N SER A 99 11.35 -15.80 13.31
CA SER A 99 10.27 -14.87 12.99
C SER A 99 9.73 -15.01 11.57
N GLU A 100 8.45 -14.68 11.36
CA GLU A 100 7.76 -14.77 10.06
C GLU A 100 8.46 -13.98 8.91
N LYS A 101 8.45 -14.54 7.68
CA LYS A 101 9.21 -14.05 6.50
C LYS A 101 8.37 -13.89 5.23
#